data_AF-A0A2W2CK83-F1
#
_entry.id   AF-A0A2W2CK83-F1
#
_cell.length_a   1.000
_cell.length_b   1.000
_cell.length_c   1.000
_cell.angle_alpha   90.00
_cell.angle_beta   90.00
_cell.angle_gamma   90.00
#
_symmetry.space_group_name_H-M   'P 1'
#
loop_
_entity.id
_entity.type
_entity.pdbx_description
1 polymer ?
#
loop_
_entity_poly.entity_id
_entity_poly.type
_entity_poly.pdbx_seq_one_letter_code
_entity_poly.pdbx_strand_id
1 'polypeptide(L)'
;MTDDHRGGQVAAADVDLAIRAAARTAYLRSYPADTIRADAYAERMVADVPYRAEMTAALAALADAGRLMPVDEETAHLIQLREDGWTIQHPLSCRPTLFTCEVNQAATHALTAPPAMLGVFECGADNGRFVIGAAR
;
A
#
# COMPACT_ATOMS: atom_id res chain seq x y z
N MET A 1 7.06 -23.32 23.35
CA MET A 1 6.85 -22.76 22.00
C MET A 1 6.37 -21.34 22.20
N THR A 2 7.31 -20.40 22.16
CA THR A 2 7.05 -18.98 22.35
C THR A 2 6.44 -18.41 21.08
N ASP A 3 5.22 -17.91 21.24
CA ASP A 3 4.46 -17.15 20.27
C ASP A 3 5.15 -15.79 20.10
N ASP A 4 5.93 -15.66 19.02
CA ASP A 4 6.72 -14.47 18.73
C ASP A 4 5.82 -13.48 17.98
N HIS A 5 4.99 -12.76 18.74
CA HIS A 5 4.23 -11.62 18.24
C HIS A 5 5.21 -10.51 17.80
N ARG A 6 5.70 -10.60 16.56
CA ARG A 6 6.37 -9.49 15.88
C ARG A 6 5.34 -8.40 15.63
N GLY A 7 5.20 -7.49 16.59
CA GLY A 7 4.54 -6.21 16.39
C GLY A 7 5.15 -5.54 15.17
N GLY A 8 4.36 -5.45 14.09
CA GLY A 8 4.78 -4.88 12.82
C GLY A 8 5.25 -3.45 13.02
N GLN A 9 6.55 -3.23 12.90
CA GLN A 9 7.12 -1.90 12.84
C GLN A 9 6.74 -1.29 11.49
N VAL A 10 5.78 -0.36 11.52
CA VAL A 10 5.47 0.48 10.35
C VAL A 10 6.74 1.18 9.90
N ALA A 11 7.10 1.07 8.62
CA ALA A 11 8.30 1.74 8.11
C ALA A 11 8.12 3.27 8.28
N ALA A 12 9.16 3.95 8.78
CA ALA A 12 9.09 5.39 9.06
C ALA A 12 8.71 6.24 7.83
N ALA A 13 8.93 5.73 6.62
CA ALA A 13 8.57 6.37 5.36
C ALA A 13 7.04 6.41 5.10
N ASP A 14 6.30 5.39 5.52
CA ASP A 14 4.83 5.32 5.34
C ASP A 14 4.10 6.26 6.27
N VAL A 15 4.60 6.38 7.50
CA VAL A 15 4.13 7.35 8.48
C VAL A 15 4.33 8.76 7.94
N ASP A 16 5.48 9.05 7.34
CA ASP A 16 5.76 10.38 6.79
C ASP A 16 4.87 10.69 5.59
N LEU A 17 4.61 9.73 4.71
CA LEU A 17 3.68 9.92 3.61
C LEU A 17 2.25 10.19 4.12
N ALA A 18 1.78 9.44 5.10
CA ALA A 18 0.46 9.63 5.71
C ALA A 18 0.34 11.02 6.37
N ILE A 19 1.38 11.45 7.09
CA ILE A 19 1.44 12.77 7.73
C ILE A 19 1.43 13.89 6.67
N ARG A 20 2.18 13.77 5.57
CA ARG A 20 2.12 14.74 4.46
C ARG A 20 0.72 14.85 3.89
N ALA A 21 0.08 13.71 3.61
CA ALA A 21 -1.25 13.67 3.02
C ALA A 21 -2.30 14.31 3.96
N ALA A 22 -2.22 14.02 5.26
CA ALA A 22 -3.10 14.59 6.28
C ALA A 22 -2.89 16.11 6.40
N ALA A 23 -1.65 16.57 6.52
CA ALA A 23 -1.31 17.99 6.62
C ALA A 23 -1.76 18.78 5.38
N ARG A 24 -1.50 18.24 4.19
CA ARG A 24 -1.93 18.83 2.91
C ARG A 24 -3.45 18.93 2.82
N THR A 25 -4.17 17.87 3.20
CA THR A 25 -5.64 17.86 3.19
C THR A 25 -6.22 18.88 4.16
N ALA A 26 -5.66 18.97 5.38
CA ALA A 26 -6.08 19.96 6.37
C ALA A 26 -5.89 21.39 5.86
N TYR A 27 -4.76 21.67 5.20
CA TYR A 27 -4.50 22.98 4.60
C TYR A 27 -5.50 23.32 3.49
N LEU A 28 -5.71 22.40 2.53
CA LEU A 28 -6.59 22.63 1.39
C LEU A 28 -8.07 22.75 1.77
N ARG A 29 -8.51 22.20 2.91
CA ARG A 29 -9.86 22.47 3.42
C ARG A 29 -10.06 23.96 3.74
N SER A 30 -9.03 24.62 4.25
CA SER A 30 -9.06 26.04 4.59
C SER A 30 -8.71 26.92 3.39
N TYR A 31 -7.88 26.42 2.46
CA TYR A 31 -7.35 27.16 1.32
C TYR A 31 -7.37 26.30 0.03
N PRO A 32 -8.54 26.02 -0.54
CA PRO A 32 -8.72 24.99 -1.58
C PRO A 32 -7.99 25.26 -2.90
N ALA A 33 -7.69 26.53 -3.21
CA ALA A 33 -7.00 26.93 -4.44
C ALA A 33 -5.47 27.08 -4.28
N ASP A 34 -4.92 26.98 -3.06
CA ASP A 34 -3.50 27.25 -2.78
C ASP A 34 -2.70 25.95 -2.67
N THR A 35 -2.60 25.22 -3.78
CA THR A 35 -1.92 23.92 -3.85
C THR A 35 -0.40 24.01 -3.61
N ILE A 36 0.23 25.12 -4.02
CA ILE A 36 1.67 25.34 -3.87
C ILE A 36 2.03 25.50 -2.40
N ARG A 37 1.27 26.30 -1.63
CA ARG A 37 1.54 26.42 -0.19
C ARG A 37 1.11 25.20 0.60
N ALA A 38 0.15 24.41 0.09
CA ALA A 38 -0.23 23.15 0.71
C ALA A 38 0.93 22.15 0.78
N ASP A 39 1.73 22.05 -0.29
CA ASP A 39 2.89 21.15 -0.32
C ASP A 39 4.00 21.63 0.63
N ALA A 40 4.31 22.94 0.61
CA ALA A 40 5.29 23.53 1.54
C ALA A 40 4.84 23.43 3.01
N TYR A 41 3.54 23.54 3.27
CA TYR A 41 2.96 23.32 4.59
C TYR A 41 3.12 21.86 5.03
N ALA A 42 2.83 20.90 4.16
CA ALA A 42 2.97 19.48 4.47
C ALA A 42 4.41 19.08 4.83
N GLU A 43 5.42 19.58 4.11
CA GLU A 43 6.83 19.32 4.44
C GLU A 43 7.22 19.92 5.79
N ARG A 44 6.74 21.13 6.09
CA ARG A 44 6.95 21.74 7.42
C ARG A 44 6.34 20.91 8.54
N MET A 45 5.16 20.34 8.31
CA MET A 45 4.47 19.55 9.33
C MET A 45 5.12 18.19 9.58
N VAL A 46 5.69 17.55 8.55
CA VAL A 46 6.47 16.30 8.75
C VAL A 46 7.75 16.53 9.54
N ALA A 47 8.38 17.70 9.36
CA ALA A 47 9.57 18.09 10.12
C ALA A 47 9.25 18.57 11.55
N ASP A 48 7.99 18.87 11.86
CA ASP A 48 7.55 19.29 13.19
C ASP A 48 7.41 18.08 14.13
N VAL A 49 8.32 17.98 15.10
CA VAL A 49 8.41 16.82 16.00
C VAL A 49 7.13 16.60 16.82
N PRO A 50 6.53 17.63 17.46
CA PRO A 50 5.28 17.47 18.20
C PRO A 50 4.13 16.98 17.33
N TYR A 51 3.91 17.61 16.17
CA TYR A 51 2.84 17.23 15.26
C TYR A 51 3.03 15.82 14.70
N ARG A 52 4.27 15.46 14.35
CA ARG A 52 4.60 14.11 13.87
C ARG A 52 4.27 13.06 14.92
N ALA A 53 4.62 13.29 16.17
CA ALA A 53 4.31 12.37 17.27
C ALA A 53 2.79 12.21 17.47
N GLU A 54 2.05 13.32 17.46
CA GLU A 54 0.59 13.32 17.60
C GLU A 54 -0.09 12.54 16.47
N MET A 55 0.30 12.80 15.21
CA MET A 55 -0.29 12.11 14.06
C MET A 55 0.10 10.63 14.01
N THR A 56 1.33 10.29 14.40
CA THR A 56 1.74 8.87 14.51
C THR A 56 0.87 8.13 15.54
N ALA A 57 0.62 8.74 16.70
CA ALA A 57 -0.25 8.16 17.72
C ALA A 57 -1.70 8.02 17.24
N ALA A 58 -2.24 9.01 16.52
CA ALA A 58 -3.58 8.94 15.95
C ALA A 58 -3.71 7.83 14.89
N LEU A 59 -2.70 7.67 14.03
CA LEU A 59 -2.65 6.59 13.03
C LEU A 59 -2.62 5.21 13.70
N ALA A 60 -1.80 5.05 14.75
CA ALA A 60 -1.74 3.81 15.52
C ALA A 60 -3.09 3.47 16.19
N ALA A 61 -3.72 4.45 16.84
CA ALA A 61 -5.02 4.26 17.49
C ALA A 61 -6.13 3.88 16.50
N LEU A 62 -6.10 4.42 15.28
CA LEU A 62 -7.04 4.06 14.22
C LEU A 62 -6.79 2.66 13.66
N ALA A 63 -5.53 2.22 13.58
CA ALA A 63 -5.16 0.87 13.19
C ALA A 63 -5.60 -0.16 14.26
N ASP A 64 -5.35 0.12 15.54
CA ASP A 64 -5.79 -0.72 16.67
C ASP A 64 -7.32 -0.86 16.72
N ALA A 65 -8.05 0.19 16.34
CA ALA A 65 -9.50 0.17 16.26
C ALA A 65 -10.04 -0.54 15.00
N GLY A 66 -9.17 -1.04 14.11
CA GLY A 66 -9.55 -1.64 12.82
C GLY A 66 -10.23 -0.65 11.86
N ARG A 67 -10.09 0.66 12.10
CA ARG A 67 -10.73 1.73 11.30
C ARG A 67 -9.81 2.28 10.23
N LEU A 68 -8.51 2.13 10.45
CA LEU A 68 -7.54 1.98 9.38
C LEU A 68 -7.22 0.50 9.32
N MET A 69 -7.13 -0.06 8.13
CA MET A 69 -6.26 -1.22 8.01
C MET A 69 -4.88 -0.77 8.50
N PRO A 70 -4.13 -1.59 9.27
CA PRO A 70 -2.71 -1.31 9.42
C PRO A 70 -2.18 -0.95 8.03
N VAL A 71 -1.31 0.03 7.97
CA VAL A 71 -0.53 0.28 6.75
C VAL A 71 0.42 -0.91 6.62
N ASP A 72 -0.12 -2.11 6.43
CA ASP A 72 0.32 -2.90 5.31
C ASP A 72 0.13 -1.96 4.12
N GLU A 73 1.24 -1.29 3.78
CA GLU A 73 1.86 -1.68 2.52
C GLU A 73 1.40 -3.10 2.17
N GLU A 74 0.32 -3.27 1.39
CA GLU A 74 0.22 -4.50 0.62
C GLU A 74 1.45 -4.44 -0.27
N THR A 75 2.57 -4.99 0.22
CA THR A 75 3.81 -5.25 -0.51
C THR A 75 3.58 -6.36 -1.52
N ALA A 76 2.55 -7.18 -1.27
CA ALA A 76 2.13 -8.27 -2.10
C ALA A 76 1.31 -7.76 -3.30
N HIS A 77 1.57 -8.36 -4.45
CA HIS A 77 0.63 -8.28 -5.57
C HIS A 77 -0.51 -9.24 -5.27
N LEU A 78 -1.75 -8.83 -5.50
CA LEU A 78 -2.89 -9.73 -5.41
C LEU A 78 -3.41 -10.04 -6.80
N ILE A 79 -3.73 -11.31 -7.04
CA ILE A 79 -4.43 -11.73 -8.25
C ILE A 79 -5.81 -12.24 -7.90
N GLN A 80 -6.82 -11.72 -8.61
CA GLN A 80 -8.16 -12.26 -8.59
C GLN A 80 -8.37 -13.12 -9.84
N LEU A 81 -8.63 -14.41 -9.64
CA LEU A 81 -8.95 -15.38 -10.69
C LEU A 81 -10.47 -15.57 -10.75
N ARG A 82 -11.04 -15.42 -11.95
CA ARG A 82 -12.48 -15.50 -12.26
C ARG A 82 -12.69 -16.46 -13.44
N GLU A 83 -13.94 -16.88 -13.65
CA GLU A 83 -14.29 -17.78 -14.76
C GLU A 83 -13.98 -17.14 -16.14
N ASP A 84 -14.07 -15.82 -16.23
CA ASP A 84 -13.90 -15.03 -17.45
C ASP A 84 -12.48 -14.42 -17.60
N GLY A 85 -11.59 -14.64 -16.63
CA GLY A 85 -10.23 -14.14 -16.70
C GLY A 85 -9.61 -13.80 -15.35
N TRP A 86 -8.73 -12.81 -15.33
CA TRP A 86 -7.97 -12.45 -14.13
C TRP A 86 -7.68 -10.95 -14.06
N THR A 87 -7.42 -10.44 -12.86
CA THR A 87 -6.99 -9.06 -12.61
C THR A 87 -5.93 -9.05 -11.52
N ILE A 88 -4.90 -8.21 -11.68
CA ILE A 88 -3.85 -8.00 -10.67
C ILE A 88 -4.04 -6.64 -10.01
N GLN A 89 -4.12 -6.63 -8.69
CA GLN A 89 -3.98 -5.46 -7.85
C GLN A 89 -2.50 -5.30 -7.49
N HIS A 90 -1.95 -4.15 -7.86
CA HIS A 90 -0.56 -3.82 -7.60
C HIS A 90 -0.38 -3.06 -6.28
N PRO A 91 0.74 -3.30 -5.58
CA PRO A 91 1.14 -2.49 -4.45
C PRO A 91 1.43 -1.04 -4.89
N LEU A 92 1.34 -0.08 -3.98
CA LEU A 92 1.65 1.33 -4.31
C LEU A 92 3.10 1.52 -4.77
N SER A 93 4.02 0.67 -4.31
CA SER A 93 5.44 0.66 -4.71
C SER A 93 5.65 0.40 -6.20
N CYS A 94 4.67 -0.18 -6.91
CA CYS A 94 4.74 -0.37 -8.35
C CYS A 94 4.42 0.89 -9.16
N ARG A 95 4.02 2.01 -8.52
CA ARG A 95 3.85 3.30 -9.20
C ARG A 95 5.18 4.06 -9.26
N PRO A 96 5.51 4.72 -10.40
CA PRO A 96 4.70 4.91 -11.61
C PRO A 96 4.84 3.79 -12.66
N THR A 97 5.69 2.79 -12.40
CA THR A 97 6.16 1.79 -13.37
C THR A 97 5.27 0.53 -13.47
N LEU A 98 3.94 0.69 -13.38
CA LEU A 98 3.00 -0.45 -13.32
C LEU A 98 3.12 -1.38 -14.54
N PHE A 99 3.22 -0.80 -15.74
CA PHE A 99 3.33 -1.58 -16.98
C PHE A 99 4.67 -2.33 -17.11
N THR A 100 5.71 -1.89 -16.40
CA THR A 100 7.02 -2.55 -16.37
C THR A 100 7.24 -3.37 -15.11
N CYS A 101 6.20 -3.56 -14.29
CA CYS A 101 6.26 -4.45 -13.14
C CYS A 101 6.53 -5.90 -13.58
N GLU A 102 7.51 -6.55 -12.97
CA GLU A 102 7.89 -7.94 -13.29
C GLU A 102 6.73 -8.92 -13.11
N VAL A 103 5.88 -8.70 -12.11
CA VAL A 103 4.68 -9.52 -11.87
C VAL A 103 3.67 -9.38 -13.00
N ASN A 104 3.46 -8.16 -13.50
CA ASN A 104 2.55 -7.89 -14.62
C ASN A 104 3.05 -8.55 -15.92
N GLN A 105 4.36 -8.47 -16.16
CA GLN A 105 4.98 -9.13 -17.32
C GLN A 105 4.88 -10.65 -17.22
N ALA A 106 5.26 -11.22 -16.07
CA ALA A 106 5.20 -12.66 -15.85
C ALA A 106 3.77 -13.21 -15.98
N ALA A 107 2.77 -12.51 -15.43
CA ALA A 107 1.37 -12.89 -15.53
C ALA A 107 0.86 -12.91 -16.98
N THR A 108 1.23 -11.91 -17.77
CA THR A 108 0.84 -11.80 -19.20
C THR A 108 1.34 -13.00 -20.01
N HIS A 109 2.51 -13.55 -19.67
CA HIS A 109 3.07 -14.72 -20.34
C HIS A 109 2.54 -16.06 -19.79
N ALA A 110 2.24 -16.14 -18.49
CA ALA A 110 1.88 -17.38 -17.83
C ALA A 110 0.38 -17.71 -17.86
N LEU A 111 -0.49 -16.70 -17.82
CA LEU A 111 -1.93 -16.87 -17.65
C LEU A 111 -2.67 -16.85 -19.00
N THR A 112 -2.36 -17.83 -19.85
CA THR A 112 -2.95 -17.98 -21.19
C THR A 112 -4.12 -18.96 -21.25
N ALA A 113 -4.42 -19.65 -20.15
CA ALA A 113 -5.49 -20.64 -20.03
C ALA A 113 -6.45 -20.28 -18.90
N PRO A 114 -7.70 -20.78 -18.91
CA PRO A 114 -8.62 -20.60 -17.81
C PRO A 114 -8.02 -21.08 -16.48
N PRO A 115 -8.21 -20.33 -15.38
CA PRO A 115 -7.64 -20.69 -14.09
C PRO A 115 -8.31 -21.95 -13.52
N ALA A 116 -7.50 -22.89 -13.01
CA ALA A 116 -7.99 -24.11 -12.39
C ALA A 116 -8.68 -23.86 -11.03
N MET A 117 -8.48 -22.68 -10.45
CA MET A 117 -8.98 -22.27 -9.15
C MET A 117 -9.40 -20.80 -9.22
N LEU A 118 -10.54 -20.49 -8.61
CA LEU A 118 -11.11 -19.14 -8.54
C LEU A 118 -10.88 -18.57 -7.15
N GLY A 119 -10.77 -17.24 -7.04
CA GLY A 119 -10.58 -16.55 -5.77
C GLY A 119 -9.51 -15.46 -5.83
N VAL A 120 -9.10 -14.99 -4.65
CA VAL A 120 -8.06 -13.97 -4.48
C VAL A 120 -6.84 -14.59 -3.81
N PHE A 121 -5.67 -14.36 -4.39
CA PHE A 121 -4.42 -14.95 -3.95
C PHE A 121 -3.31 -13.90 -3.97
N GLU A 122 -2.33 -14.07 -3.08
CA GLU A 122 -1.06 -13.36 -3.23
C GLU A 122 -0.29 -13.92 -4.43
N CYS A 123 0.41 -13.06 -5.15
CA CYS A 123 1.19 -13.43 -6.33
C CYS A 123 2.51 -12.67 -6.42
N GLY A 124 3.41 -13.17 -7.26
CA GLY A 124 4.73 -12.59 -7.45
C GLY A 124 5.43 -13.09 -8.71
N ALA A 125 6.67 -12.65 -8.88
CA ALA A 125 7.58 -13.13 -9.92
C ALA A 125 8.82 -13.73 -9.25
N ASP A 126 9.16 -14.97 -9.60
CA ASP A 126 10.39 -15.65 -9.18
C ASP A 126 11.16 -16.09 -10.42
N ASN A 127 12.35 -15.53 -10.64
CA ASN A 127 13.19 -15.81 -11.82
C ASN A 127 12.43 -15.71 -13.16
N GLY A 128 11.58 -14.69 -13.29
CA GLY A 128 10.75 -14.43 -14.48
C GLY A 128 9.52 -15.33 -14.62
N ARG A 129 9.24 -16.21 -13.65
CA ARG A 129 8.04 -17.05 -13.60
C ARG A 129 7.00 -16.45 -12.68
N PHE A 130 5.74 -16.48 -13.12
CA PHE A 130 4.62 -16.07 -12.29
C PHE A 130 4.35 -17.14 -11.22
N VAL A 131 4.26 -16.71 -9.96
CA VAL A 131 3.98 -17.57 -8.82
C VAL A 131 2.72 -17.08 -8.09
N ILE A 132 1.88 -18.04 -7.67
CA ILE A 132 0.68 -17.78 -6.87
C ILE A 132 0.91 -18.43 -5.50
N GLY A 133 0.74 -17.64 -4.45
CA GLY A 133 0.90 -18.02 -3.05
C GLY A 133 -0.42 -18.46 -2.41
N ALA A 134 -0.52 -18.26 -1.09
CA ALA A 134 -1.69 -18.64 -0.32
C ALA A 134 -2.94 -17.82 -0.71
N ALA A 135 -4.11 -18.44 -0.54
CA ALA A 135 -5.41 -17.77 -0.67
C ALA A 135 -5.60 -16.79 0.49
N ARG A 136 -6.23 -15.64 0.19
CA ARG A 136 -6.71 -14.69 1.20
C ARG A 136 -8.19 -14.91 1.51
#